data_AF-A0A1S2IA88-F1
#
_entry.id   AF-A0A1S2IA88-F1
#
_cell.length_a   1.000
_cell.length_b   1.000
_cell.length_c   1.000
_cell.angle_alpha   90.00
_cell.angle_beta   90.00
_cell.angle_gamma   90.00
#
_symmetry.space_group_name_H-M   'P 1'
#
loop_
_entity.id
_entity.type
_entity.pdbx_description
1 polymer ?
#
loop_
_entity_poly.entity_id
_entity_poly.type
_entity_poly.pdbx_seq_one_letter_code
_entity_poly.pdbx_strand_id
1 'polypeptide(L)' 'MTLRLDDDETDALRRRAARESRSMQDVARQAVREYVENHSRADLIDDVLDTELPRYAEALRRLGE' A
#
# COMPACT_ATOMS: atom_id res chain seq x y z
N MET A 1 -13.34 12.61 3.99
CA MET A 1 -12.79 12.04 2.73
C MET A 1 -13.96 11.55 1.92
N THR A 2 -14.06 11.94 0.65
CA THR A 2 -15.15 11.51 -0.24
C THR A 2 -14.54 10.67 -1.36
N LEU A 3 -14.78 9.36 -1.31
CA LEU A 3 -14.39 8.41 -2.34
C LEU A 3 -15.53 8.31 -3.35
N ARG A 4 -15.21 8.31 -4.64
CA ARG A 4 -16.14 7.90 -5.69
C ARG A 4 -15.90 6.42 -5.92
N LEU A 5 -16.95 5.64 -5.74
CA LEU A 5 -16.95 4.20 -5.93
C LEU A 5 -17.93 3.87 -7.06
N ASP A 6 -17.64 2.83 -7.82
CA ASP A 6 -18.64 2.22 -8.68
C ASP A 6 -19.65 1.37 -7.87
N ASP A 7 -20.66 0.83 -8.55
CA ASP A 7 -21.72 0.06 -7.91
C ASP A 7 -21.19 -1.25 -7.29
N ASP A 8 -20.24 -1.90 -7.95
CA ASP A 8 -19.66 -3.17 -7.51
C ASP A 8 -18.78 -2.97 -6.27
N GLU A 9 -17.95 -1.92 -6.27
CA GLU A 9 -17.13 -1.49 -5.14
C GLU A 9 -18.00 -1.13 -3.93
N THR A 10 -19.09 -0.38 -4.17
CA THR A 10 -20.04 0.02 -3.12
C THR A 10 -20.68 -1.20 -2.47
N ASP A 11 -21.12 -2.17 -3.27
CA ASP A 11 -21.75 -3.38 -2.77
C ASP A 11 -20.77 -4.33 -2.06
N ALA A 12 -19.53 -4.44 -2.56
CA ALA A 12 -18.47 -5.17 -1.88
C ALA A 12 -18.20 -4.58 -0.48
N LEU A 13 -18.09 -3.25 -0.40
CA LEU A 13 -17.83 -2.54 0.85
C LEU A 13 -19.01 -2.67 1.83
N ARG A 14 -20.25 -2.60 1.33
CA ARG A 14 -21.48 -2.79 2.13
C ARG A 14 -21.55 -4.20 2.72
N ARG A 15 -21.30 -5.24 1.90
CA ARG A 15 -21.25 -6.63 2.38
C ARG A 15 -20.19 -6.85 3.46
N ARG A 16 -19.02 -6.24 3.27
CA ARG A 16 -17.91 -6.32 4.24
C ARG A 16 -18.27 -5.64 5.55
N ALA A 17 -18.81 -4.42 5.49
CA ALA A 17 -19.26 -3.66 6.65
C ALA A 17 -20.34 -4.39 7.47
N ALA A 18 -21.32 -4.99 6.78
CA ALA A 18 -22.34 -5.80 7.42
C ALA A 18 -21.76 -7.03 8.14
N ARG A 19 -20.79 -7.72 7.52
CA ARG A 19 -20.11 -8.87 8.12
C ARG A 19 -19.32 -8.48 9.37
N GLU A 20 -18.67 -7.31 9.35
CA GLU A 20 -17.86 -6.82 10.47
C GLU A 20 -18.66 -6.04 11.52
N SER A 21 -19.97 -5.83 11.33
CA SER A 21 -20.80 -4.97 12.19
C SER A 21 -20.22 -3.55 12.37
N ARG A 22 -19.67 -2.99 11.28
CA ARG A 22 -19.01 -1.67 11.26
C ARG A 22 -19.63 -0.77 10.21
N SER A 23 -19.34 0.53 10.30
CA SER A 23 -19.75 1.45 9.24
C SER A 23 -18.93 1.20 7.97
N MET A 24 -19.54 1.42 6.81
CA MET A 24 -18.84 1.38 5.52
C MET A 24 -17.62 2.32 5.51
N GLN A 25 -17.72 3.47 6.16
CA GLN A 25 -16.62 4.45 6.25
C GLN A 25 -15.45 3.95 7.08
N ASP A 26 -15.70 3.20 8.15
CA ASP A 26 -14.63 2.61 8.97
C ASP A 26 -13.90 1.51 8.22
N VAL A 27 -14.63 0.68 7.47
CA VAL A 27 -14.06 -0.35 6.60
C VAL A 27 -13.21 0.29 5.50
N ALA A 28 -13.71 1.34 4.84
CA ALA A 28 -12.93 2.08 3.84
C ALA A 28 -11.64 2.65 4.43
N ARG A 29 -11.72 3.30 5.60
CA ARG A 29 -10.55 3.89 6.27
C ARG A 29 -9.52 2.84 6.64
N GLN A 30 -9.97 1.68 7.12
CA GLN A 30 -9.08 0.57 7.42
C GLN A 30 -8.42 0.02 6.16
N ALA A 31 -9.19 -0.20 5.09
CA ALA A 31 -8.64 -0.69 3.83
C ALA A 31 -7.56 0.25 3.26
N VAL A 32 -7.79 1.56 3.32
CA VAL A 32 -6.78 2.56 2.92
C VAL A 32 -5.53 2.46 3.81
N ARG A 33 -5.70 2.34 5.12
CA ARG A 33 -4.57 2.21 6.06
C ARG A 33 -3.76 0.94 5.78
N GLU A 34 -4.42 -0.21 5.66
CA GLU A 34 -3.77 -1.48 5.38
C GLU A 34 -3.06 -1.47 4.03
N TYR A 35 -3.67 -0.86 3.00
CA TYR A 35 -3.04 -0.68 1.70
C TYR A 35 -1.75 0.14 1.84
N VAL A 36 -1.81 1.30 2.48
CA VAL A 36 -0.64 2.17 2.68
C VAL A 36 0.42 1.46 3.51
N GLU A 37 0.08 0.83 4.63
CA GLU A 37 1.03 0.12 5.50
C GLU A 37 1.71 -1.05 4.78
N ASN A 38 0.97 -1.82 3.98
CA ASN A 38 1.53 -2.93 3.20
C ASN A 38 2.45 -2.47 2.08
N HIS A 39 2.16 -1.33 1.45
CA HIS A 39 3.01 -0.77 0.39
C HIS A 39 4.16 0.07 0.94
N SER A 40 4.05 0.61 2.15
CA SER A 40 5.09 1.42 2.80
C SER A 40 6.40 0.66 2.98
N ARG A 41 6.38 -0.66 3.16
CA ARG A 41 7.63 -1.46 3.26
C ARG A 41 8.33 -1.62 1.92
N ALA A 42 7.57 -1.74 0.82
CA ALA A 42 8.14 -1.76 -0.52
C ALA A 42 8.68 -0.37 -0.87
N ASP A 43 7.89 0.67 -0.60
CA ASP A 43 8.29 2.07 -0.85
C ASP A 43 9.53 2.47 -0.02
N LEU A 44 9.62 2.05 1.26
CA LEU A 44 10.83 2.26 2.08
C LEU A 44 12.05 1.53 1.55
N ILE A 45 11.86 0.33 0.99
CA ILE A 45 12.96 -0.44 0.39
C ILE A 45 13.40 0.22 -0.91
N ASP A 46 12.45 0.64 -1.75
CA ASP A 46 12.73 1.32 -3.02
C ASP A 46 13.39 2.69 -2.79
N ASP A 47 12.93 3.50 -1.82
CA ASP A 47 13.56 4.78 -1.46
C ASP A 47 14.99 4.59 -0.94
N VAL A 48 15.23 3.57 -0.10
CA VAL A 48 16.58 3.25 0.39
C VAL A 48 17.46 2.74 -0.74
N LEU A 49 16.92 1.88 -1.62
CA LEU A 49 17.65 1.38 -2.78
C LEU A 49 18.00 2.53 -3.73
N ASP A 50 17.09 3.43 -4.07
CA ASP A 50 17.35 4.57 -4.95
C ASP A 50 18.36 5.56 -4.33
N THR A 51 18.44 5.65 -3.01
CA THR A 51 19.39 6.54 -2.32
C THR A 51 20.78 5.90 -2.13
N GLU A 52 20.84 4.61 -1.79
CA GLU A 52 22.11 3.92 -1.44
C GLU A 52 22.73 3.13 -2.61
N LEU A 53 21.95 2.66 -3.60
CA LEU A 53 22.48 1.98 -4.78
C LEU A 53 23.47 2.84 -5.58
N PRO A 54 23.26 4.16 -5.79
CA PRO A 54 24.26 5.01 -6.43
C PRO A 54 25.58 5.06 -5.65
N ARG A 55 25.51 4.97 -4.31
CA ARG A 55 26.67 5.02 -3.42
C ARG A 55 27.51 3.75 -3.45
N TYR A 56 26.88 2.59 -3.67
CA TYR A 56 27.54 1.29 -3.76
C TYR A 56 27.69 0.75 -5.18
N ALA A 57 27.33 1.54 -6.20
CA ALA A 57 27.33 1.14 -7.61
C ALA A 57 28.69 0.57 -8.07
N GLU A 58 29.80 1.10 -7.55
CA GLU A 58 31.14 0.60 -7.88
C GLU A 58 31.47 -0.73 -7.16
N ALA A 59 31.05 -0.88 -5.90
CA ALA A 59 31.28 -2.10 -5.15
C ALA A 59 30.46 -3.28 -5.69
N LEU A 60 29.21 -3.02 -6.10
CA LEU A 60 28.34 -4.02 -6.74
C LEU A 60 28.87 -4.44 -8.12
N ARG A 61 29.40 -3.50 -8.91
CA ARG A 61 30.00 -3.78 -10.23
C ARG A 61 31.20 -4.73 -10.12
N ARG A 62 32.03 -4.56 -9.09
CA ARG A 62 33.22 -5.38 -8.84
C ARG A 62 32.93 -6.75 -8.23
N LEU A 63 31.75 -6.96 -7.66
CA LEU A 63 31.31 -8.25 -7.13
C LEU A 63 30.74 -9.17 -8.24
N GLY A 64 30.31 -8.58 -9.35
CA GLY A 64 29.80 -9.29 -10.53
C GLY A 64 30.87 -9.67 -11.56
N GLU A 65 32.12 -9.26 -11.36
CA GLU A 65 33.31 -9.73 -12.09
C GLU A 65 33.90 -10.98 -11.43
#